data_AF-A0A959FX37-F1
#
_entry.id   AF-A0A959FX37-F1
#
_cell.length_a   1.000
_cell.length_b   1.000
_cell.length_c   1.000
_cell.angle_alpha   90.00
_cell.angle_beta   90.00
_cell.angle_gamma   90.00
#
_symmetry.space_group_name_H-M   'P 1'
#
loop_
_entity.id
_entity.type
_entity.pdbx_description
1 polymer ?
#
loop_
_entity_poly.entity_id
_entity_poly.type
_entity_poly.pdbx_seq_one_letter_code
_entity_poly.pdbx_strand_id
1 'polypeptide(L)'
;VCTTCHNLEIEDPDLRVSDPEARLDFVRQKNLPFLQGTTFKGIVNRESWYNDDYVKKYGDEKIKKAHNNLREAIQLCAVECSQGRPMDDWEIESVLAYYWSLQFTLGDLGLQADDLARLNREKDQTDRQAALRQWLRSYYNTKSPAHFFDAPSDKAAGYPGLVGDPEKGKWIYELSCLHCHKPDGVSHYILDESKLSFRHIEKMIDKNSHFSLYQIIAYGTYAIPGHRPYMPHYPEERMSKQQVEDLRAYVEFKALQ
;
A
#
# COMPACT_ATOMS: atom_id res chain seq x y z
N VAL A 1 -5.76 7.13 -11.22
CA VAL A 1 -4.57 8.02 -11.06
C VAL A 1 -3.68 7.46 -9.96
N CYS A 2 -2.40 7.81 -9.89
CA CYS A 2 -1.46 7.21 -8.92
C CYS A 2 -1.94 7.34 -7.46
N THR A 3 -2.51 8.48 -7.11
CA THR A 3 -3.00 8.80 -5.75
C THR A 3 -4.25 8.01 -5.32
N THR A 4 -4.85 7.25 -6.24
CA THR A 4 -5.92 6.31 -5.90
C THR A 4 -5.37 5.08 -5.16
N CYS A 5 -4.11 4.73 -5.38
CA CYS A 5 -3.47 3.56 -4.77
C CYS A 5 -2.39 3.93 -3.75
N HIS A 6 -2.04 5.21 -3.65
CA HIS A 6 -0.92 5.69 -2.83
C HIS A 6 -1.33 6.95 -2.07
N ASN A 7 -1.04 6.96 -0.76
CA ASN A 7 -1.14 8.16 0.05
C ASN A 7 -0.07 9.20 -0.34
N LEU A 8 -0.32 10.47 0.00
CA LEU A 8 0.64 11.57 -0.16
C LEU A 8 1.29 11.99 1.18
N GLU A 9 0.72 11.53 2.29
CA GLU A 9 1.15 11.85 3.66
C GLU A 9 1.81 10.65 4.34
N ILE A 10 2.43 10.88 5.50
CA ILE A 10 2.92 9.79 6.35
C ILE A 10 1.73 8.94 6.79
N GLU A 11 1.80 7.65 6.49
CA GLU A 11 0.80 6.65 6.86
C GLU A 11 1.31 5.64 7.88
N ASP A 12 2.62 5.56 8.11
CA ASP A 12 3.23 4.69 9.12
C ASP A 12 3.56 5.49 10.39
N PRO A 13 3.15 5.04 11.58
CA PRO A 13 3.50 5.71 12.83
C PRO A 13 5.00 5.62 13.14
N ASP A 14 5.66 4.56 12.69
CA ASP A 14 7.11 4.38 12.73
C ASP A 14 7.64 4.15 11.32
N LEU A 15 8.40 5.10 10.78
CA LEU A 15 8.92 5.04 9.42
C LEU A 15 9.90 3.87 9.19
N ARG A 16 10.38 3.23 10.26
CA ARG A 16 11.33 2.10 10.23
C ARG A 16 10.64 0.75 10.09
N VAL A 17 9.32 0.70 10.23
CA VAL A 17 8.57 -0.57 10.24
C VAL A 17 7.35 -0.45 9.33
N SER A 18 7.15 -1.44 8.47
CA SER A 18 5.93 -1.54 7.67
C SER A 18 4.96 -2.50 8.36
N ASP A 19 4.28 -2.02 9.38
CA ASP A 19 3.32 -2.79 10.17
C ASP A 19 1.88 -2.44 9.77
N PRO A 20 1.12 -3.38 9.16
CA PRO A 20 -0.24 -3.13 8.72
C PRO A 20 -1.22 -2.89 9.87
N GLU A 21 -1.00 -3.48 11.06
CA GLU A 21 -1.89 -3.29 12.22
C GLU A 21 -1.74 -1.87 12.78
N ALA A 22 -0.49 -1.47 13.04
CA ALA A 22 -0.19 -0.12 13.52
C ALA A 22 -0.63 0.96 12.51
N ARG A 23 -0.50 0.66 11.20
CA ARG A 23 -0.93 1.56 10.13
C ARG A 23 -2.42 1.79 10.13
N LEU A 24 -3.25 0.75 10.27
CA LEU A 24 -4.71 0.89 10.20
C LEU A 24 -5.22 1.89 11.25
N ASP A 25 -4.75 1.76 12.49
CA ASP A 25 -5.11 2.71 13.55
C ASP A 25 -4.61 4.12 13.28
N PHE A 26 -3.37 4.26 12.79
CA PHE A 26 -2.77 5.55 12.51
C PHE A 26 -3.46 6.29 11.38
N VAL A 27 -3.75 5.63 10.25
CA VAL A 27 -4.44 6.26 9.12
C VAL A 27 -5.88 6.62 9.49
N ARG A 28 -6.55 5.80 10.30
CA ARG A 28 -7.88 6.13 10.83
C ARG A 28 -7.86 7.41 11.65
N GLN A 29 -6.92 7.55 12.59
CA GLN A 29 -6.79 8.74 13.43
C GLN A 29 -6.48 10.00 12.61
N LYS A 30 -5.77 9.85 11.48
CA LYS A 30 -5.43 10.93 10.55
C LYS A 30 -6.44 11.15 9.43
N ASN A 31 -7.52 10.36 9.37
CA ASN A 31 -8.48 10.39 8.27
C ASN A 31 -7.82 10.19 6.89
N LEU A 32 -6.85 9.28 6.81
CA LEU A 32 -6.17 8.86 5.59
C LEU A 32 -6.72 7.49 5.14
N PRO A 33 -6.76 7.20 3.83
CA PRO A 33 -7.16 5.90 3.34
C PRO A 33 -6.10 4.81 3.62
N PHE A 34 -6.55 3.57 3.71
CA PHE A 34 -5.73 2.38 3.94
C PHE A 34 -5.48 1.66 2.60
N LEU A 35 -4.35 1.94 1.95
CA LEU A 35 -4.16 1.62 0.53
C LEU A 35 -3.11 0.52 0.29
N GLN A 36 -3.22 -0.17 -0.85
CA GLN A 36 -2.31 -1.23 -1.30
C GLN A 36 -0.89 -0.72 -1.55
N GLY A 37 -0.77 0.45 -2.17
CA GLY A 37 0.51 1.06 -2.50
C GLY A 37 1.06 1.82 -1.31
N THR A 38 2.38 1.79 -1.13
CA THR A 38 3.03 2.61 -0.10
C THR A 38 2.96 4.09 -0.42
N THR A 39 2.82 4.93 0.59
CA THR A 39 2.78 6.38 0.45
C THR A 39 3.91 6.92 -0.43
N PHE A 40 3.62 7.99 -1.17
CA PHE A 40 4.63 8.77 -1.88
C PHE A 40 5.44 9.69 -0.96
N LYS A 41 5.00 9.91 0.28
CA LYS A 41 5.83 10.57 1.28
C LYS A 41 7.13 9.79 1.49
N GLY A 42 8.26 10.46 1.27
CA GLY A 42 9.59 9.88 1.36
C GLY A 42 9.98 8.94 0.21
N ILE A 43 9.23 8.90 -0.89
CA ILE A 43 9.54 7.97 -2.00
C ILE A 43 10.94 8.17 -2.60
N VAL A 44 11.43 9.42 -2.64
CA VAL A 44 12.79 9.75 -3.10
C VAL A 44 13.88 9.40 -2.09
N ASN A 45 13.51 9.18 -0.83
CA ASN A 45 14.46 8.79 0.23
C ASN A 45 14.76 7.28 0.20
N ARG A 46 13.96 6.49 -0.53
CA ARG A 46 14.14 5.05 -0.73
C ARG A 46 15.29 4.78 -1.70
N GLU A 47 15.91 3.62 -1.54
CA GLU A 47 17.02 3.13 -2.36
C GLU A 47 16.53 2.13 -3.43
N SER A 48 15.36 1.50 -3.23
CA SER A 48 14.76 0.58 -4.19
C SER A 48 13.22 0.55 -4.19
N TRP A 49 12.64 0.17 -5.34
CA TRP A 49 11.21 0.10 -5.61
C TRP A 49 10.83 -1.27 -6.19
N TYR A 50 9.54 -1.62 -6.16
CA TYR A 50 9.06 -2.94 -6.60
C TYR A 50 9.88 -4.10 -6.00
N ASN A 51 9.96 -4.13 -4.67
CA ASN A 51 10.82 -5.07 -3.94
C ASN A 51 10.20 -6.46 -3.82
N ASP A 52 11.05 -7.43 -3.49
CA ASP A 52 10.63 -8.75 -3.02
C ASP A 52 9.66 -9.43 -4.00
N ASP A 53 8.41 -9.74 -3.60
CA ASP A 53 7.50 -10.54 -4.42
C ASP A 53 6.91 -9.83 -5.65
N TYR A 54 7.16 -8.53 -5.82
CA TYR A 54 6.74 -7.83 -7.05
C TYR A 54 7.33 -8.44 -8.32
N VAL A 55 8.46 -9.15 -8.22
CA VAL A 55 9.03 -9.95 -9.33
C VAL A 55 8.12 -11.08 -9.78
N LYS A 56 7.40 -11.73 -8.87
CA LYS A 56 6.42 -12.78 -9.19
C LYS A 56 5.27 -12.22 -10.02
N LYS A 57 4.92 -10.94 -9.82
CA LYS A 57 3.82 -10.27 -10.51
C LYS A 57 4.22 -9.69 -11.87
N TYR A 58 5.33 -8.94 -11.92
CA TYR A 58 5.70 -8.16 -13.11
C TYR A 58 6.80 -8.81 -13.95
N GLY A 59 7.44 -9.86 -13.45
CA GLY A 59 8.54 -10.57 -14.11
C GLY A 59 9.89 -9.87 -13.98
N ASP A 60 10.96 -10.67 -14.07
CA ASP A 60 12.34 -10.24 -13.88
C ASP A 60 12.75 -9.07 -14.77
N GLU A 61 12.35 -9.09 -16.05
CA GLU A 61 12.78 -8.09 -17.03
C GLU A 61 12.33 -6.67 -16.66
N LYS A 62 11.08 -6.53 -16.20
CA LYS A 62 10.52 -5.24 -15.79
C LYS A 62 11.10 -4.79 -14.46
N ILE A 63 11.18 -5.70 -13.49
CA ILE A 63 11.73 -5.40 -12.16
C ILE A 63 13.19 -4.98 -12.25
N LYS A 64 14.01 -5.66 -13.05
CA LYS A 64 15.43 -5.32 -13.20
C LYS A 64 15.68 -3.85 -13.58
N LYS A 65 14.78 -3.25 -14.39
CA LYS A 65 14.87 -1.83 -14.76
C LYS A 65 14.36 -0.91 -13.65
N ALA A 66 13.20 -1.22 -13.08
CA ALA A 66 12.52 -0.37 -12.11
C ALA A 66 13.14 -0.41 -10.70
N HIS A 67 13.77 -1.52 -10.32
CA HIS A 67 14.09 -1.80 -8.92
C HIS A 67 15.00 -0.76 -8.27
N ASN A 68 16.01 -0.29 -9.01
CA ASN A 68 16.98 0.70 -8.52
C ASN A 68 16.91 2.02 -9.29
N ASN A 69 15.79 2.30 -9.98
CA ASN A 69 15.62 3.52 -10.75
C ASN A 69 14.18 4.04 -10.63
N LEU A 70 14.01 5.12 -9.86
CA LEU A 70 12.71 5.73 -9.63
C LEU A 70 12.01 6.19 -10.92
N ARG A 71 12.75 6.61 -11.95
CA ARG A 71 12.14 6.99 -13.25
C ARG A 71 11.51 5.78 -13.93
N GLU A 72 12.24 4.67 -13.95
CA GLU A 72 11.74 3.39 -14.49
C GLU A 72 10.60 2.83 -13.62
N ALA A 73 10.63 3.04 -12.30
CA ALA A 73 9.56 2.66 -11.41
C ALA A 73 8.28 3.47 -11.67
N ILE A 74 8.39 4.79 -11.89
CA ILE A 74 7.28 5.64 -12.33
C ILE A 74 6.71 5.12 -13.65
N GLN A 75 7.60 4.83 -14.61
CA GLN A 75 7.22 4.34 -15.93
C GLN A 75 6.49 2.98 -15.87
N LEU A 76 6.98 2.06 -15.05
CA LEU A 76 6.34 0.76 -14.82
C LEU A 76 4.94 0.95 -14.24
N CYS A 77 4.78 1.83 -13.25
CA CYS A 77 3.49 2.13 -12.64
C CYS A 77 2.51 2.74 -13.65
N ALA A 78 2.97 3.68 -14.46
CA ALA A 78 2.13 4.35 -15.46
C ALA A 78 1.51 3.37 -16.46
N VAL A 79 2.29 2.38 -16.90
CA VAL A 79 1.85 1.38 -17.89
C VAL A 79 1.10 0.22 -17.23
N GLU A 80 1.63 -0.38 -16.18
CA GLU A 80 1.09 -1.62 -15.61
C GLU A 80 0.01 -1.39 -14.56
N CYS A 81 0.17 -0.36 -13.72
CA CYS A 81 -0.79 -0.11 -12.64
C CYS A 81 -1.89 0.83 -13.10
N SER A 82 -1.51 1.97 -13.69
CA SER A 82 -2.47 2.96 -14.18
C SER A 82 -3.08 2.59 -15.53
N GLN A 83 -2.58 1.52 -16.18
CA GLN A 83 -3.07 1.05 -17.48
C GLN A 83 -3.01 2.13 -18.58
N GLY A 84 -2.08 3.08 -18.41
CA GLY A 84 -1.88 4.24 -19.27
C GLY A 84 -0.88 3.97 -20.40
N ARG A 85 -0.55 5.03 -21.13
CA ARG A 85 0.55 5.01 -22.10
C ARG A 85 1.90 5.15 -21.40
N PRO A 86 3.01 4.80 -22.07
CA PRO A 86 4.32 5.26 -21.66
C PRO A 86 4.35 6.78 -21.51
N MET A 87 5.02 7.26 -20.46
CA MET A 87 5.13 8.69 -20.17
C MET A 87 6.30 9.25 -20.99
N ASP A 88 6.17 10.48 -21.45
CA ASP A 88 7.28 11.20 -22.04
C ASP A 88 8.25 11.66 -20.93
N ASP A 89 9.51 11.87 -21.27
CA ASP A 89 10.55 12.23 -20.29
C ASP A 89 10.17 13.45 -19.43
N TRP A 90 9.59 14.47 -20.04
CA TRP A 90 9.17 15.69 -19.33
C TRP A 90 8.05 15.42 -18.31
N GLU A 91 7.19 14.44 -18.56
CA GLU A 91 6.13 14.02 -17.63
C GLU A 91 6.73 13.29 -16.44
N ILE A 92 7.72 12.40 -16.68
CA ILE A 92 8.45 11.71 -15.61
C ILE A 92 9.20 12.72 -14.73
N GLU A 93 9.88 13.71 -15.33
CA GLU A 93 10.57 14.76 -14.55
C GLU A 93 9.58 15.62 -13.74
N SER A 94 8.38 15.86 -14.27
CA SER A 94 7.32 16.57 -13.52
C SER A 94 6.86 15.76 -12.30
N VAL A 95 6.66 14.46 -12.45
CA VAL A 95 6.35 13.55 -11.31
C VAL A 95 7.50 13.51 -10.32
N LEU A 96 8.74 13.40 -10.79
CA LEU A 96 9.91 13.34 -9.94
C LEU A 96 10.11 14.64 -9.14
N ALA A 97 9.92 15.80 -9.77
CA ALA A 97 9.95 17.09 -9.09
C ALA A 97 8.90 17.16 -7.98
N TYR A 98 7.69 16.65 -8.23
CA TYR A 98 6.67 16.55 -7.21
C TYR A 98 7.07 15.58 -6.08
N TYR A 99 7.61 14.40 -6.40
CA TYR A 99 8.09 13.46 -5.38
C TYR A 99 9.22 14.02 -4.52
N TRP A 100 10.09 14.88 -5.05
CA TRP A 100 11.07 15.62 -4.25
C TRP A 100 10.44 16.58 -3.25
N SER A 101 9.30 17.19 -3.59
CA SER A 101 8.53 17.99 -2.63
C SER A 101 7.94 17.15 -1.48
N LEU A 102 7.78 15.84 -1.70
CA LEU A 102 7.30 14.87 -0.73
C LEU A 102 8.42 14.15 0.04
N GLN A 103 9.68 14.57 -0.08
CA GLN A 103 10.78 13.94 0.67
C GLN A 103 10.55 13.97 2.19
N PHE A 104 11.20 13.05 2.90
CA PHE A 104 11.32 13.17 4.34
C PHE A 104 12.19 14.37 4.71
N THR A 105 11.75 15.09 5.73
CA THR A 105 12.45 16.17 6.40
C THR A 105 13.01 15.67 7.74
N LEU A 106 13.93 16.41 8.36
CA LEU A 106 14.42 16.05 9.70
C LEU A 106 13.29 15.97 10.74
N GLY A 107 12.22 16.76 10.58
CA GLY A 107 11.05 16.74 11.45
C GLY A 107 10.22 15.45 11.33
N ASP A 108 10.32 14.74 10.19
CA ASP A 108 9.60 13.49 9.98
C ASP A 108 10.30 12.30 10.68
N LEU A 109 11.59 12.41 10.99
CA LEU A 109 12.42 11.29 11.45
C LEU A 109 12.28 10.95 12.94
N GLY A 110 11.51 11.72 13.71
CA GLY A 110 11.32 11.46 15.15
C GLY A 110 12.61 11.57 15.98
N LEU A 111 13.57 12.39 15.54
CA LEU A 111 14.85 12.61 16.22
C LEU A 111 14.65 13.17 17.63
N GLN A 112 15.38 12.59 18.59
CA GLN A 112 15.38 13.05 19.98
C GLN A 112 16.42 14.18 20.19
N ALA A 113 16.42 14.78 21.38
CA ALA A 113 17.35 15.87 21.72
C ALA A 113 18.83 15.48 21.51
N ASP A 114 19.21 14.27 21.93
CA ASP A 114 20.57 13.76 21.77
C ASP A 114 20.94 13.50 20.30
N ASP A 115 19.96 13.07 19.49
CA ASP A 115 20.12 12.89 18.05
C ASP A 115 20.39 14.23 17.36
N LEU A 116 19.64 15.27 17.72
CA LEU A 116 19.84 16.63 17.22
C LEU A 116 21.20 17.21 17.66
N ALA A 117 21.61 16.96 18.91
CA ALA A 117 22.92 17.38 19.40
C ALA A 117 24.06 16.70 18.63
N ARG A 118 23.92 15.41 18.34
CA ARG A 118 24.85 14.67 17.48
C ARG A 118 24.90 15.27 16.08
N LEU A 119 23.74 15.46 15.45
CA LEU A 119 23.63 16.02 14.10
C LEU A 119 24.31 17.38 14.00
N ASN A 120 24.06 18.28 14.96
CA ASN A 120 24.65 19.62 14.98
C ASN A 120 26.17 19.61 15.18
N ARG A 121 26.70 18.65 15.93
CA ARG A 121 28.15 18.50 16.16
C ARG A 121 28.86 17.92 14.93
N GLU A 122 28.24 16.96 14.24
CA GLU A 122 28.88 16.16 13.20
C GLU A 122 28.62 16.68 11.77
N LYS A 123 27.60 17.53 11.55
CA LYS A 123 27.20 17.99 10.19
C LYS A 123 28.31 18.68 9.38
N ASP A 124 29.19 19.42 10.07
CA ASP A 124 30.27 20.19 9.42
C ASP A 124 31.59 19.41 9.35
N GLN A 125 31.63 18.18 9.87
CA GLN A 125 32.81 17.31 9.87
C GLN A 125 32.81 16.42 8.63
N THR A 126 33.59 16.80 7.61
CA THR A 126 33.64 16.12 6.30
C THR A 126 33.90 14.62 6.41
N ASP A 127 34.77 14.19 7.34
CA ASP A 127 35.09 12.79 7.61
C ASP A 127 33.91 12.00 8.21
N ARG A 128 32.96 12.69 8.86
CA ARG A 128 31.78 12.08 9.49
C ARG A 128 30.54 12.11 8.62
N GLN A 129 30.49 12.91 7.55
CA GLN A 129 29.28 13.10 6.75
C GLN A 129 28.72 11.79 6.17
N ALA A 130 29.56 10.85 5.74
CA ALA A 130 29.11 9.57 5.22
C ALA A 130 28.42 8.73 6.30
N ALA A 131 29.05 8.62 7.48
CA ALA A 131 28.48 7.91 8.63
C ALA A 131 27.20 8.59 9.13
N LEU A 132 27.15 9.92 9.12
CA LEU A 132 25.99 10.70 9.51
C LEU A 132 24.80 10.48 8.58
N ARG A 133 25.02 10.43 7.26
CA ARG A 133 23.98 10.07 6.27
C ARG A 133 23.46 8.64 6.49
N GLN A 134 24.35 7.68 6.74
CA GLN A 134 23.96 6.30 7.02
C GLN A 134 23.14 6.19 8.31
N TRP A 135 23.53 6.94 9.35
CA TRP A 135 22.77 6.99 10.59
C TRP A 135 21.39 7.65 10.41
N LEU A 136 21.27 8.76 9.67
CA LEU A 136 19.96 9.33 9.37
C LEU A 136 19.06 8.36 8.60
N ARG A 137 19.63 7.56 7.69
CA ARG A 137 18.90 6.51 6.97
C ARG A 137 18.34 5.41 7.87
N SER A 138 18.87 5.21 9.09
CA SER A 138 18.31 4.19 10.00
C SER A 138 16.98 4.62 10.65
N TYR A 139 16.53 5.86 10.46
CA TYR A 139 15.26 6.35 10.99
C TYR A 139 14.07 6.11 10.05
N TYR A 140 14.29 5.47 8.90
CA TYR A 140 13.23 5.11 7.98
C TYR A 140 13.60 3.88 7.14
N ASN A 141 12.60 3.21 6.60
CA ASN A 141 12.81 2.10 5.66
C ASN A 141 13.32 2.62 4.31
N THR A 142 14.52 2.18 3.92
CA THR A 142 15.09 2.51 2.60
C THR A 142 14.45 1.71 1.46
N LYS A 143 13.64 0.69 1.76
CA LYS A 143 12.81 -0.01 0.79
C LYS A 143 11.41 -0.28 1.35
N SER A 144 10.41 -0.41 0.48
CA SER A 144 9.10 -0.92 0.88
C SER A 144 9.07 -2.44 0.65
N PRO A 145 9.06 -3.28 1.70
CA PRO A 145 8.95 -4.72 1.52
C PRO A 145 7.56 -5.09 0.97
N ALA A 146 7.49 -6.22 0.29
CA ALA A 146 6.23 -6.75 -0.23
C ALA A 146 6.30 -8.27 -0.33
N HIS A 147 5.63 -8.95 0.61
CA HIS A 147 5.43 -10.39 0.55
C HIS A 147 3.97 -10.68 0.20
N PHE A 148 3.75 -11.40 -0.90
CA PHE A 148 2.39 -11.80 -1.28
C PHE A 148 1.99 -13.06 -0.54
N PHE A 149 0.71 -13.16 -0.23
CA PHE A 149 0.12 -14.32 0.41
C PHE A 149 -1.01 -14.90 -0.44
N ASP A 150 -1.28 -16.18 -0.26
CA ASP A 150 -2.37 -16.87 -0.92
C ASP A 150 -3.69 -16.74 -0.15
N ALA A 151 -4.81 -16.90 -0.86
CA ALA A 151 -6.11 -17.12 -0.24
C ALA A 151 -6.07 -18.35 0.70
N PRO A 152 -6.91 -18.43 1.74
CA PRO A 152 -6.98 -19.62 2.59
C PRO A 152 -7.36 -20.84 1.76
N SER A 153 -6.82 -22.00 2.13
CA SER A 153 -7.07 -23.27 1.44
C SER A 153 -8.55 -23.66 1.48
N ASP A 154 -9.23 -23.34 2.59
CA ASP A 154 -10.68 -23.38 2.73
C ASP A 154 -11.19 -21.97 3.03
N LYS A 155 -11.85 -21.35 2.05
CA LYS A 155 -12.41 -20.00 2.18
C LYS A 155 -13.70 -19.94 2.97
N ALA A 156 -14.42 -21.06 3.12
CA ALA A 156 -15.56 -21.11 4.01
C ALA A 156 -15.08 -21.07 5.47
N ALA A 157 -13.94 -21.70 5.77
CA ALA A 157 -13.30 -21.64 7.08
C ALA A 157 -12.55 -20.31 7.30
N GLY A 158 -11.82 -19.82 6.30
CA GLY A 158 -10.93 -18.66 6.42
C GLY A 158 -9.49 -19.04 6.78
N TYR A 159 -8.67 -18.05 7.13
CA TYR A 159 -7.29 -18.29 7.54
C TYR A 159 -7.24 -19.04 8.90
N PRO A 160 -6.55 -20.19 8.98
CA PRO A 160 -6.56 -21.02 10.19
C PRO A 160 -6.00 -20.29 11.43
N GLY A 161 -6.71 -20.41 12.55
CA GLY A 161 -6.28 -19.88 13.85
C GLY A 161 -6.48 -18.37 14.04
N LEU A 162 -7.08 -17.69 13.07
CA LEU A 162 -7.41 -16.27 13.16
C LEU A 162 -8.91 -16.11 13.43
N VAL A 163 -9.27 -15.10 14.23
CA VAL A 163 -10.66 -14.76 14.56
C VAL A 163 -10.82 -13.29 14.23
N GLY A 164 -11.77 -12.97 13.34
CA GLY A 164 -11.99 -11.60 12.88
C GLY A 164 -12.67 -10.70 13.92
N ASP A 165 -12.25 -9.44 13.96
CA ASP A 165 -12.88 -8.36 14.69
C ASP A 165 -13.72 -7.48 13.74
N PRO A 166 -15.07 -7.48 13.85
CA PRO A 166 -15.93 -6.70 12.96
C PRO A 166 -15.77 -5.18 13.13
N GLU A 167 -15.27 -4.68 14.27
CA GLU A 167 -15.01 -3.25 14.43
C GLU A 167 -13.80 -2.82 13.61
N LYS A 168 -12.69 -3.58 13.67
CA LYS A 168 -11.53 -3.36 12.79
C LYS A 168 -11.91 -3.57 11.32
N GLY A 169 -12.71 -4.59 11.04
CA GLY A 169 -13.22 -4.88 9.71
C GLY A 169 -14.00 -3.73 9.09
N LYS A 170 -14.78 -3.02 9.91
CA LYS A 170 -15.46 -1.79 9.49
C LYS A 170 -14.47 -0.73 9.02
N TRP A 171 -13.40 -0.48 9.78
CA TRP A 171 -12.40 0.52 9.40
C TRP A 171 -11.72 0.17 8.09
N ILE A 172 -11.43 -1.12 7.86
CA ILE A 172 -10.89 -1.59 6.59
C ILE A 172 -11.91 -1.33 5.47
N TYR A 173 -13.17 -1.71 5.65
CA TYR A 173 -14.20 -1.46 4.64
C TYR A 173 -14.29 0.02 4.26
N GLU A 174 -14.35 0.91 5.25
CA GLU A 174 -14.51 2.35 5.06
C GLU A 174 -13.24 3.01 4.48
N LEU A 175 -12.06 2.70 5.01
CA LEU A 175 -10.80 3.38 4.66
C LEU A 175 -10.10 2.75 3.44
N SER A 176 -10.40 1.50 3.13
CA SER A 176 -9.75 0.71 2.08
C SER A 176 -10.71 0.45 0.92
N CYS A 177 -11.83 -0.23 1.17
CA CYS A 177 -12.73 -0.68 0.11
C CYS A 177 -13.49 0.50 -0.50
N LEU A 178 -14.15 1.30 0.34
CA LEU A 178 -14.96 2.44 -0.11
C LEU A 178 -14.13 3.57 -0.72
N HIS A 179 -12.81 3.62 -0.48
CA HIS A 179 -11.94 4.58 -1.17
C HIS A 179 -12.08 4.48 -2.70
N CYS A 180 -12.11 3.25 -3.22
CA CYS A 180 -12.23 2.98 -4.66
C CYS A 180 -13.66 2.61 -5.08
N HIS A 181 -14.40 1.92 -4.22
CA HIS A 181 -15.66 1.25 -4.58
C HIS A 181 -16.92 2.03 -4.21
N LYS A 182 -16.83 3.19 -3.56
CA LYS A 182 -18.02 4.03 -3.31
C LYS A 182 -18.72 4.46 -4.62
N PRO A 183 -19.98 4.93 -4.60
CA PRO A 183 -20.75 5.26 -5.81
C PRO A 183 -20.10 6.26 -6.79
N ASP A 184 -19.32 7.20 -6.26
CA ASP A 184 -18.54 8.20 -7.03
C ASP A 184 -17.04 7.84 -7.11
N GLY A 185 -16.70 6.59 -6.78
CA GLY A 185 -15.34 6.06 -6.77
C GLY A 185 -14.83 5.72 -8.17
N VAL A 186 -13.58 5.25 -8.22
CA VAL A 186 -12.88 4.89 -9.46
C VAL A 186 -13.23 3.50 -9.99
N SER A 187 -13.94 2.69 -9.21
CA SER A 187 -14.29 1.31 -9.56
C SER A 187 -15.70 1.20 -10.15
N HIS A 188 -15.87 0.32 -11.12
CA HIS A 188 -17.20 -0.01 -11.65
C HIS A 188 -17.99 -0.98 -10.75
N TYR A 189 -17.31 -1.65 -9.81
CA TYR A 189 -17.96 -2.47 -8.81
C TYR A 189 -18.31 -1.60 -7.61
N ILE A 190 -19.55 -1.16 -7.52
CA ILE A 190 -20.00 -0.22 -6.50
C ILE A 190 -20.36 -0.94 -5.20
N LEU A 191 -19.82 -0.45 -4.10
CA LEU A 191 -20.06 -0.86 -2.73
C LEU A 191 -20.57 0.34 -1.94
N ASP A 192 -21.46 0.07 -0.99
CA ASP A 192 -22.00 1.06 -0.06
C ASP A 192 -22.31 0.42 1.30
N GLU A 193 -22.95 1.15 2.20
CA GLU A 193 -23.35 0.64 3.52
C GLU A 193 -24.67 -0.15 3.51
N SER A 194 -25.20 -0.50 2.33
CA SER A 194 -26.45 -1.24 2.20
C SER A 194 -26.26 -2.73 2.47
N LYS A 195 -27.31 -3.35 3.03
CA LYS A 195 -27.39 -4.81 3.21
C LYS A 195 -27.14 -5.57 1.90
N LEU A 196 -27.50 -5.00 0.74
CA LEU A 196 -27.32 -5.65 -0.55
C LEU A 196 -25.84 -5.82 -0.91
N SER A 197 -25.01 -4.78 -0.71
CA SER A 197 -23.57 -4.85 -0.93
C SER A 197 -22.92 -5.92 -0.04
N PHE A 198 -23.25 -5.92 1.25
CA PHE A 198 -22.69 -6.90 2.19
C PHE A 198 -23.13 -8.34 1.87
N ARG A 199 -24.41 -8.59 1.55
CA ARG A 199 -24.89 -9.93 1.14
C ARG A 199 -24.26 -10.40 -0.17
N HIS A 200 -23.96 -9.49 -1.09
CA HIS A 200 -23.24 -9.86 -2.30
C HIS A 200 -21.82 -10.32 -1.94
N ILE A 201 -21.06 -9.53 -1.17
CA ILE A 201 -19.69 -9.91 -0.79
C ILE A 201 -19.70 -11.23 -0.03
N GLU A 202 -20.55 -11.38 0.98
CA GLU A 202 -20.69 -12.60 1.80
C GLU A 202 -20.91 -13.85 0.93
N LYS A 203 -21.84 -13.79 -0.02
CA LYS A 203 -22.11 -14.88 -0.97
C LYS A 203 -20.90 -15.26 -1.84
N MET A 204 -19.98 -14.32 -2.07
CA MET A 204 -18.83 -14.52 -2.94
C MET A 204 -17.57 -14.95 -2.20
N ILE A 205 -17.55 -14.90 -0.85
CA ILE A 205 -16.37 -15.20 -0.03
C ILE A 205 -15.74 -16.54 -0.39
N ASP A 206 -16.55 -17.61 -0.45
CA ASP A 206 -16.09 -18.98 -0.69
C ASP A 206 -15.72 -19.27 -2.16
N LYS A 207 -15.98 -18.34 -3.09
CA LYS A 207 -15.80 -18.56 -4.53
C LYS A 207 -14.37 -18.30 -5.01
N ASN A 208 -13.97 -18.98 -6.07
CA ASN A 208 -12.76 -18.68 -6.83
C ASN A 208 -13.08 -17.60 -7.89
N SER A 209 -13.37 -16.38 -7.45
CA SER A 209 -13.72 -15.27 -8.34
C SER A 209 -13.11 -13.95 -7.85
N HIS A 210 -12.99 -12.97 -8.75
CA HIS A 210 -12.55 -11.61 -8.41
C HIS A 210 -13.52 -10.84 -7.48
N PHE A 211 -14.70 -11.40 -7.17
CA PHE A 211 -15.63 -10.84 -6.18
C PHE A 211 -15.43 -11.42 -4.78
N SER A 212 -14.63 -12.49 -4.63
CA SER A 212 -14.24 -13.02 -3.32
C SER A 212 -13.21 -12.10 -2.69
N LEU A 213 -13.46 -11.64 -1.45
CA LEU A 213 -12.49 -10.84 -0.70
C LEU A 213 -11.14 -11.55 -0.59
N TYR A 214 -11.14 -12.86 -0.33
CA TYR A 214 -9.91 -13.65 -0.21
C TYR A 214 -9.09 -13.72 -1.50
N GLN A 215 -9.77 -13.75 -2.65
CA GLN A 215 -9.08 -13.78 -3.94
C GLN A 215 -8.58 -12.40 -4.33
N ILE A 216 -9.46 -11.41 -4.29
CA ILE A 216 -9.18 -10.10 -4.85
C ILE A 216 -8.11 -9.35 -4.05
N ILE A 217 -8.04 -9.56 -2.73
CA ILE A 217 -7.02 -8.95 -1.87
C ILE A 217 -5.65 -9.58 -2.13
N ALA A 218 -5.59 -10.92 -2.18
CA ALA A 218 -4.36 -11.68 -2.38
C ALA A 218 -3.77 -11.53 -3.80
N TYR A 219 -4.62 -11.52 -4.82
CA TYR A 219 -4.21 -11.62 -6.22
C TYR A 219 -4.54 -10.38 -7.07
N GLY A 220 -5.25 -9.39 -6.53
CA GLY A 220 -5.66 -8.19 -7.26
C GLY A 220 -6.41 -8.50 -8.57
N THR A 221 -6.36 -7.55 -9.50
CA THR A 221 -6.81 -7.76 -10.88
C THR A 221 -5.70 -7.47 -11.88
N TYR A 222 -5.89 -7.96 -13.10
CA TYR A 222 -5.07 -7.69 -14.26
C TYR A 222 -5.96 -7.25 -15.42
N ALA A 223 -5.35 -6.57 -16.39
CA ALA A 223 -6.04 -6.18 -17.60
C ALA A 223 -6.45 -7.41 -18.42
N ILE A 224 -7.71 -7.46 -18.83
CA ILE A 224 -8.26 -8.48 -19.71
C ILE A 224 -8.60 -7.86 -21.08
N PRO A 225 -8.68 -8.64 -22.17
CA PRO A 225 -9.06 -8.10 -23.46
C PRO A 225 -10.40 -7.33 -23.39
N GLY A 226 -10.40 -6.07 -23.83
CA GLY A 226 -11.58 -5.20 -23.84
C GLY A 226 -11.94 -4.54 -22.50
N HIS A 227 -11.29 -4.88 -21.38
CA HIS A 227 -11.53 -4.26 -20.09
C HIS A 227 -10.25 -4.21 -19.25
N ARG A 228 -9.87 -3.04 -18.73
CA ARG A 228 -8.61 -2.85 -17.98
C ARG A 228 -8.84 -2.54 -16.50
N PRO A 229 -9.46 -3.45 -15.72
CA PRO A 229 -9.63 -3.23 -14.29
C PRO A 229 -8.27 -3.41 -13.61
N TYR A 230 -7.92 -2.48 -12.71
CA TYR A 230 -6.72 -2.61 -11.91
C TYR A 230 -7.00 -2.37 -10.43
N MET A 231 -6.87 -3.46 -9.66
CA MET A 231 -6.73 -3.45 -8.21
C MET A 231 -5.35 -4.07 -7.89
N PRO A 232 -4.44 -3.35 -7.21
CA PRO A 232 -3.18 -3.93 -6.78
C PRO A 232 -3.39 -5.06 -5.75
N HIS A 233 -2.36 -5.89 -5.55
CA HIS A 233 -2.38 -6.87 -4.46
C HIS A 233 -2.14 -6.11 -3.16
N TYR A 234 -2.71 -6.61 -2.06
CA TYR A 234 -2.19 -6.28 -0.74
C TYR A 234 -1.08 -7.27 -0.38
N PRO A 235 0.19 -6.84 -0.26
CA PRO A 235 1.19 -7.65 0.42
C PRO A 235 0.91 -7.69 1.93
N GLU A 236 1.52 -8.65 2.64
CA GLU A 236 1.34 -8.85 4.09
C GLU A 236 1.65 -7.59 4.88
N GLU A 237 2.59 -6.76 4.41
CA GLU A 237 2.95 -5.52 5.08
C GLU A 237 1.97 -4.38 4.86
N ARG A 238 0.97 -4.56 4.00
CA ARG A 238 -0.07 -3.55 3.69
C ARG A 238 -1.43 -3.96 4.21
N MET A 239 -1.77 -5.25 4.15
CA MET A 239 -2.94 -5.81 4.83
C MET A 239 -2.61 -7.22 5.31
N SER A 240 -2.67 -7.42 6.63
CA SER A 240 -2.38 -8.72 7.24
C SER A 240 -3.50 -9.74 6.96
N LYS A 241 -3.21 -11.04 7.07
CA LYS A 241 -4.27 -12.07 7.04
C LYS A 241 -5.31 -11.87 8.14
N GLN A 242 -4.89 -11.36 9.30
CA GLN A 242 -5.80 -11.01 10.40
C GLN A 242 -6.78 -9.91 9.96
N GLN A 243 -6.30 -8.86 9.29
CA GLN A 243 -7.15 -7.79 8.76
C GLN A 243 -8.12 -8.29 7.69
N VAL A 244 -7.74 -9.30 6.89
CA VAL A 244 -8.67 -9.94 5.95
C VAL A 244 -9.79 -10.66 6.70
N GLU A 245 -9.49 -11.35 7.81
CA GLU A 245 -10.51 -11.96 8.67
C GLU A 245 -11.37 -10.93 9.40
N ASP A 246 -10.79 -9.82 9.84
CA ASP A 246 -11.53 -8.70 10.42
C ASP A 246 -12.56 -8.15 9.42
N LEU A 247 -12.13 -7.89 8.17
CA LEU A 247 -13.01 -7.45 7.08
C LEU A 247 -14.12 -8.46 6.81
N ARG A 248 -13.81 -9.76 6.76
CA ARG A 248 -14.81 -10.81 6.62
C ARG A 248 -15.85 -10.75 7.74
N ALA A 249 -15.41 -10.68 9.00
CA ALA A 249 -16.30 -10.62 10.16
C ALA A 249 -17.25 -9.42 10.08
N TYR A 250 -16.77 -8.26 9.63
CA TYR A 250 -17.62 -7.09 9.41
C TYR A 250 -18.67 -7.33 8.31
N VAL A 251 -18.26 -7.90 7.16
CA VAL A 251 -19.17 -8.20 6.06
C VAL A 251 -20.27 -9.17 6.49
N GLU A 252 -19.91 -10.27 7.16
CA GLU A 252 -20.87 -11.26 7.66
C GLU A 252 -21.83 -10.63 8.69
N PHE A 253 -21.31 -9.84 9.63
CA PHE A 253 -22.12 -9.11 10.60
C PHE A 253 -23.16 -8.21 9.92
N LYS A 254 -22.74 -7.43 8.93
CA LYS A 254 -23.62 -6.50 8.20
C LYS A 254 -24.58 -7.18 7.23
N ALA A 255 -24.24 -8.36 6.71
CA ALA A 255 -25.13 -9.15 5.86
C ALA A 255 -26.34 -9.72 6.62
N LEU A 256 -26.19 -9.95 7.93
CA LEU A 256 -27.24 -10.46 8.81
C LEU A 256 -28.24 -9.39 9.27
N GLN A 257 -27.76 -8.18 9.59
CA GLN A 257 -28.59 -7.01 10.00
C GLN A 257 -29.55 -6.59 8.89
#